data_AF-A0A3M1MPC9-F1
#
_entry.id   AF-A0A3M1MPC9-F1
#
_cell.length_a   1.000
_cell.length_b   1.000
_cell.length_c   1.000
_cell.angle_alpha   90.00
_cell.angle_beta   90.00
_cell.angle_gamma   90.00
#
_symmetry.space_group_name_H-M   'P 1'
#
loop_
_entity.id
_entity.type
_entity.pdbx_description
1 polymer ?
#
loop_
_entity_poly.entity_id
_entity_poly.type
_entity_poly.pdbx_seq_one_letter_code
_entity_poly.pdbx_strand_id
1 'polypeptide(L)'
;RCLRIDPEFGMARNNRGNLLLKLGRLDEALACFDALLAESSDLAIAHYNRACVMARKRQVREAVRSLEQAIAREPGFLRDALNDPDFDAIRQRPTFKALLQRK
;
A
#
# COMPACT_ATOMS: atom_id res chain seq x y z
N ARG A 1 12.33 19.73 4.73
CA ARG A 1 11.83 20.01 6.10
C ARG A 1 11.21 18.73 6.62
N CYS A 2 11.96 17.91 7.37
CA CYS A 2 11.46 16.66 7.96
C CYS A 2 10.43 17.01 9.04
N LEU A 3 9.14 16.91 8.72
CA LEU A 3 8.10 16.94 9.75
C LEU A 3 8.20 15.61 10.49
N ARG A 4 8.80 15.69 11.68
CA ARG A 4 8.89 14.59 12.64
C ARG A 4 7.47 14.15 12.97
N ILE A 5 7.00 13.11 12.28
CA ILE A 5 5.72 12.46 12.56
C ILE A 5 5.73 12.13 14.05
N ASP A 6 4.75 12.62 14.79
CA ASP A 6 4.45 12.03 16.08
C ASP A 6 4.06 10.57 15.81
N PRO A 7 4.87 9.58 16.23
CA PRO A 7 4.67 8.19 15.86
C PRO A 7 3.25 7.71 16.18
N GLU A 8 2.65 8.22 17.26
CA GLU A 8 1.28 7.88 17.64
C GLU A 8 0.24 8.36 16.62
N PHE A 9 0.43 9.56 16.07
CA PHE A 9 -0.48 10.12 15.08
C PHE A 9 -0.39 9.40 13.72
N GLY A 10 0.84 9.03 13.31
CA GLY A 10 1.06 8.22 12.11
C GLY A 10 0.40 6.84 12.22
N MET A 11 0.57 6.18 13.37
CA MET A 11 -0.06 4.89 13.66
C MET A 11 -1.59 4.98 13.68
N ALA A 12 -2.16 5.99 14.34
CA ALA A 12 -3.60 6.20 14.39
C ALA A 12 -4.22 6.40 12.99
N ARG A 13 -3.57 7.18 12.12
CA ARG A 13 -4.02 7.41 10.75
C ARG A 13 -3.91 6.15 9.89
N ASN A 14 -2.83 5.38 10.07
CA ASN A 14 -2.67 4.08 9.39
C ASN A 14 -3.77 3.09 9.81
N ASN A 15 -4.05 3.00 11.11
CA ASN A 15 -5.10 2.14 11.65
C ASN A 15 -6.48 2.55 11.11
N ARG A 16 -6.78 3.85 11.08
CA ARG A 16 -8.01 4.36 10.46
C ARG A 16 -8.11 3.97 8.97
N GLY A 17 -7.04 4.16 8.20
CA GLY A 17 -6.99 3.76 6.79
C GLY A 17 -7.28 2.27 6.61
N ASN A 18 -6.68 1.41 7.44
CA ASN A 18 -6.91 -0.03 7.42
C ASN A 18 -8.35 -0.42 7.78
N LEU A 19 -8.96 0.25 8.75
CA LEU A 19 -10.38 0.02 9.07
C LEU A 19 -11.28 0.44 7.90
N LEU A 20 -11.01 1.58 7.27
CA LEU A 20 -11.75 2.04 6.09
C LEU A 20 -11.60 1.08 4.90
N LEU A 21 -10.40 0.55 4.69
CA LEU A 21 -10.13 -0.48 3.68
C LEU A 21 -10.98 -1.72 3.95
N LYS A 22 -10.98 -2.25 5.19
CA LYS A 22 -11.81 -3.40 5.57
C LYS A 22 -13.31 -3.14 5.38
N LEU A 23 -13.76 -1.92 5.65
CA LEU A 23 -15.14 -1.47 5.41
C LEU A 23 -15.48 -1.23 3.92
N GLY A 24 -14.51 -1.33 3.01
CA GLY A 24 -14.70 -1.08 1.59
C GLY A 24 -14.81 0.40 1.21
N ARG A 25 -14.51 1.33 2.13
CA ARG A 25 -14.46 2.78 1.90
C ARG A 25 -13.11 3.16 1.28
N LEU A 26 -12.91 2.69 0.04
CA LEU A 26 -11.60 2.68 -0.62
C LEU A 26 -11.03 4.09 -0.84
N ASP A 27 -11.85 5.06 -1.24
CA ASP A 27 -11.37 6.42 -1.50
C ASP A 27 -10.93 7.14 -0.22
N GLU A 28 -11.61 6.87 0.91
CA GLU A 28 -11.22 7.43 2.20
C GLU A 28 -10.00 6.74 2.80
N ALA A 29 -9.88 5.42 2.60
CA ALA A 29 -8.66 4.70 2.94
C ALA A 29 -7.47 5.25 2.15
N LEU A 30 -7.64 5.48 0.84
CA LEU A 30 -6.62 6.08 -0.02
C LEU A 30 -6.21 7.46 0.50
N ALA A 31 -7.17 8.32 0.84
CA ALA A 31 -6.88 9.65 1.38
C ALA A 31 -6.07 9.58 2.69
N CYS A 32 -6.30 8.57 3.54
CA CYS A 32 -5.52 8.38 4.76
C CYS A 32 -4.06 8.01 4.45
N PHE A 33 -3.82 7.11 3.49
CA PHE A 33 -2.48 6.69 3.13
C PHE A 33 -1.73 7.75 2.30
N ASP A 34 -2.40 8.45 1.40
CA ASP A 34 -1.81 9.56 0.65
C ASP A 34 -1.41 10.71 1.60
N ALA A 35 -2.19 10.98 2.65
CA ALA A 35 -1.80 11.94 3.68
C ALA A 35 -0.57 11.49 4.48
N LEU A 36 -0.45 10.20 4.82
CA LEU A 36 0.77 9.66 5.44
C LEU A 36 2.00 9.84 4.53
N LEU A 37 1.84 9.56 3.24
CA LEU A 37 2.91 9.69 2.26
C LEU A 37 3.29 11.15 1.97
N ALA A 38 2.36 12.09 2.13
CA ALA A 38 2.65 13.52 2.05
C ALA A 38 3.48 14.02 3.24
N GLU A 39 3.31 13.42 4.42
CA GLU A 39 4.09 13.73 5.62
C GLU A 39 5.45 13.00 5.62
N SER A 40 5.49 11.75 5.18
CA SER A 40 6.71 10.96 5.02
C SER A 40 6.62 10.02 3.81
N SER A 41 7.31 10.39 2.74
CA SER A 41 7.30 9.66 1.47
C SER A 41 7.97 8.29 1.53
N ASP A 42 8.77 8.04 2.56
CA ASP A 42 9.57 6.81 2.72
C ASP A 42 8.90 5.73 3.56
N LEU A 43 7.65 5.95 3.98
CA LEU A 43 6.91 5.02 4.81
C LEU A 43 6.44 3.80 3.98
N ALA A 44 7.21 2.71 4.04
CA ALA A 44 6.97 1.48 3.27
C ALA A 44 5.56 0.90 3.50
N ILE A 45 5.10 0.87 4.76
CA ILE A 45 3.76 0.37 5.11
C ILE A 45 2.63 1.20 4.50
N ALA A 46 2.80 2.52 4.33
CA ALA A 46 1.79 3.37 3.70
C ALA A 46 1.71 3.11 2.18
N HIS A 47 2.86 2.87 1.53
CA HIS A 47 2.89 2.41 0.13
C HIS A 47 2.23 1.04 -0.04
N TYR A 48 2.45 0.10 0.90
CA TYR A 48 1.82 -1.21 0.88
C TYR A 48 0.29 -1.11 1.01
N ASN A 49 -0.21 -0.39 2.02
CA ASN A 49 -1.65 -0.26 2.22
C ASN A 49 -2.33 0.51 1.07
N ARG A 50 -1.64 1.49 0.49
CA ARG A 50 -2.08 2.14 -0.76
C ARG A 50 -2.16 1.13 -1.93
N ALA A 51 -1.21 0.21 -2.04
CA ALA A 51 -1.25 -0.86 -3.04
C ALA A 51 -2.48 -1.78 -2.85
N CYS A 52 -2.81 -2.14 -1.60
CA CYS A 52 -4.01 -2.92 -1.28
C CYS A 52 -5.29 -2.19 -1.73
N VAL A 53 -5.41 -0.89 -1.45
CA VAL A 53 -6.56 -0.08 -1.91
C VAL A 53 -6.67 -0.10 -3.44
N MET A 54 -5.56 0.14 -4.16
CA MET A 54 -5.55 0.14 -5.62
C MET A 54 -5.87 -1.24 -6.20
N ALA A 55 -5.41 -2.32 -5.55
CA ALA A 55 -5.70 -3.69 -5.95
C ALA A 55 -7.20 -4.01 -5.85
N ARG A 56 -7.85 -3.59 -4.75
CA ARG A 56 -9.31 -3.70 -4.58
C ARG A 56 -10.09 -2.85 -5.59
N LYS A 57 -9.57 -1.68 -5.97
CA LYS A 57 -10.10 -0.86 -7.08
C LYS A 57 -9.81 -1.44 -8.46
N ARG A 58 -9.09 -2.57 -8.56
CA ARG A 58 -8.60 -3.21 -9.80
C ARG A 58 -7.71 -2.30 -10.65
N GLN A 59 -7.11 -1.28 -10.04
CA GLN A 59 -6.14 -0.37 -10.65
C GLN A 59 -4.74 -1.01 -10.61
N VAL A 60 -4.54 -2.00 -11.48
CA VAL A 60 -3.36 -2.90 -11.45
C VAL A 60 -2.05 -2.12 -11.54
N ARG A 61 -1.97 -1.10 -12.40
CA ARG A 61 -0.74 -0.33 -12.62
C ARG A 61 -0.36 0.48 -11.38
N GLU A 62 -1.35 1.10 -10.74
CA GLU A 62 -1.18 1.89 -9.52
C GLU A 62 -0.85 1.02 -8.31
N ALA A 63 -1.48 -0.15 -8.22
CA ALA A 63 -1.20 -1.15 -7.19
C ALA A 63 0.25 -1.63 -7.28
N VAL A 64 0.69 -2.03 -8.47
CA VAL A 64 2.07 -2.49 -8.72
C VAL A 64 3.07 -1.38 -8.42
N ARG A 65 2.85 -0.14 -8.90
CA ARG A 65 3.75 0.99 -8.59
C ARG A 65 3.89 1.25 -7.10
N SER A 66 2.79 1.20 -6.35
CA SER A 66 2.82 1.41 -4.90
C SER A 66 3.53 0.26 -4.19
N LEU A 67 3.26 -0.98 -4.62
CA LEU A 67 3.91 -2.16 -4.09
C LEU A 67 5.42 -2.18 -4.37
N GLU A 68 5.86 -1.71 -5.54
CA GLU A 68 7.28 -1.54 -5.86
C GLU A 68 7.97 -0.54 -4.91
N GLN A 69 7.30 0.57 -4.59
CA GLN A 69 7.83 1.51 -3.61
C GLN A 69 7.97 0.84 -2.24
N ALA A 70 6.98 0.07 -1.80
CA ALA A 70 7.04 -0.67 -0.53
C ALA A 70 8.18 -1.70 -0.52
N ILE A 71 8.26 -2.57 -1.54
CA ILE A 71 9.28 -3.63 -1.67
C ILE A 71 10.70 -3.05 -1.70
N ALA A 72 10.90 -1.90 -2.35
CA ALA A 72 12.20 -1.25 -2.43
C ALA A 72 12.74 -0.81 -1.05
N ARG A 73 11.84 -0.52 -0.08
CA ARG A 73 12.24 -0.19 1.30
C ARG A 73 12.25 -1.43 2.19
N GLU A 74 11.25 -2.28 2.04
CA GLU A 74 11.09 -3.49 2.82
C GLU A 74 10.68 -4.66 1.91
N PRO A 75 11.64 -5.50 1.51
CA PRO A 75 11.39 -6.62 0.59
C PRO A 75 10.38 -7.67 1.11
N GLY A 76 10.11 -7.68 2.42
CA GLY A 76 9.11 -8.54 3.07
C GLY A 76 7.71 -8.38 2.48
N PHE A 77 7.36 -7.16 2.06
CA PHE A 77 6.06 -6.86 1.47
C PHE A 77 5.75 -7.63 0.18
N LEU A 78 6.78 -8.12 -0.54
CA LEU A 78 6.53 -9.01 -1.68
C LEU A 78 5.87 -10.31 -1.22
N ARG A 79 6.35 -10.88 -0.11
CA ARG A 79 5.77 -12.10 0.46
C ARG A 79 4.37 -11.82 1.01
N ASP A 80 4.16 -10.69 1.66
CA ASP A 80 2.86 -10.32 2.19
C ASP A 80 1.83 -10.14 1.06
N ALA A 81 2.18 -9.40 0.00
CA ALA A 81 1.29 -9.19 -1.15
C ALA A 81 0.93 -10.49 -1.89
N LEU A 82 1.78 -11.52 -1.84
CA LEU A 82 1.48 -12.83 -2.43
C LEU A 82 0.43 -13.62 -1.64
N ASN A 83 0.31 -13.36 -0.33
CA ASN A 83 -0.63 -14.05 0.56
C ASN A 83 -1.85 -13.19 0.92
N ASP A 84 -1.81 -11.88 0.68
CA ASP A 84 -2.85 -10.95 1.03
C ASP A 84 -4.05 -11.03 0.04
N PRO A 85 -5.29 -11.26 0.54
CA PRO A 85 -6.50 -11.35 -0.27
C PRO A 85 -6.82 -10.09 -1.09
N ASP A 86 -6.37 -8.91 -0.66
CA ASP A 86 -6.63 -7.66 -1.38
C ASP A 86 -6.03 -7.67 -2.79
N PHE A 87 -5.01 -8.50 -3.02
CA PHE A 87 -4.39 -8.70 -4.33
C PHE A 87 -4.96 -9.87 -5.14
N ASP A 88 -5.89 -10.68 -4.62
CA ASP A 88 -6.42 -11.86 -5.33
C ASP A 88 -6.92 -11.52 -6.75
N ALA A 89 -7.61 -10.40 -6.88
CA ALA A 89 -8.17 -9.92 -8.15
C ALA A 89 -7.10 -9.51 -9.18
N ILE A 90 -5.88 -9.20 -8.74
CA ILE A 90 -4.79 -8.74 -9.60
C ILE A 90 -3.58 -9.67 -9.62
N ARG A 91 -3.49 -10.66 -8.73
CA ARG A 91 -2.34 -11.55 -8.56
C ARG A 91 -1.96 -12.30 -9.84
N GLN A 92 -2.96 -12.65 -10.65
CA GLN A 92 -2.75 -13.36 -11.91
C GLN A 92 -2.37 -12.45 -13.09
N ARG A 93 -2.43 -11.12 -12.92
CA ARG A 93 -2.14 -10.17 -14.01
C ARG A 93 -0.65 -10.21 -14.36
N PRO A 94 -0.28 -10.14 -15.66
CA PRO A 94 1.13 -10.15 -16.08
C PRO A 94 1.96 -9.07 -15.38
N THR A 95 1.40 -7.87 -15.21
CA THR A 95 2.07 -6.75 -14.53
C THR A 95 2.39 -7.05 -13.07
N PHE A 96 1.53 -7.78 -12.37
CA PHE A 96 1.78 -8.18 -10.99
C PHE A 96 2.79 -9.33 -10.93
N LYS A 97 2.67 -10.33 -11.80
CA LYS A 97 3.64 -11.44 -11.90
C LYS A 97 5.05 -10.98 -12.25
N ALA A 98 5.18 -9.89 -13.02
CA ALA A 98 6.48 -9.30 -13.35
C ALA A 98 7.27 -8.86 -12.11
N LEU A 99 6.61 -8.58 -10.98
CA LEU A 99 7.29 -8.30 -9.70
C LEU A 99 8.15 -9.48 -9.22
N LEU A 100 7.79 -10.71 -9.57
CA LEU A 100 8.55 -11.91 -9.21
C LEU A 100 9.82 -12.07 -10.05
N GLN A 101 9.87 -11.46 -11.24
CA GLN A 101 10.95 -11.60 -12.20
C GLN A 101 12.00 -10.48 -12.08
N ARG A 102 11.74 -9.46 -11.25
CA ARG A 102 12.59 -8.27 -11.08
C ARG A 102 13.67 -8.43 -9.98
N LYS A 103 14.04 -9.66 -9.64
CA LYS A 103 15.14 -9.95 -8.69
C LYS A 103 16.47 -10.11 -9.42
#